data_AF-A0AAV9E431-F1
#
_entry.id   AF-A0AAV9E431-F1
#
_cell.length_a   1.000
_cell.length_b   1.000
_cell.length_c   1.000
_cell.angle_alpha   90.00
_cell.angle_beta   90.00
_cell.angle_gamma   90.00
#
_symmetry.space_group_name_H-M   'P 1'
#
loop_
_entity.id
_entity.type
_entity.pdbx_description
1 polymer ?
#
loop_
_entity_poly.entity_id
_entity_poly.type
_entity_poly.pdbx_seq_one_letter_code
_entity_poly.pdbx_strand_id
1 'polypeptide(L)' 'MTEQEEMERFLIHTKLFKHPSMVILLEMAAQEFGYDQQGILKIPCEADHFQCVVSFMLKEKKKR' A
#
# COMPACT_ATOMS: atom_id res chain seq x y z
N MET A 1 20.10 1.63 -19.73
CA MET A 1 19.13 0.59 -19.38
C MET A 1 18.28 1.19 -18.27
N THR A 2 17.15 1.79 -18.61
CA THR A 2 16.24 2.34 -17.60
C THR A 2 15.25 1.23 -17.28
N GLU A 3 15.49 0.50 -16.20
CA GLU A 3 14.47 -0.35 -15.60
C GLU A 3 13.25 0.55 -15.36
N GLN A 4 12.20 0.29 -16.12
CA GLN A 4 10.91 0.92 -15.92
C GLN A 4 10.42 0.37 -14.59
N GLU A 5 10.54 1.16 -13.52
CA GLU A 5 9.91 0.84 -12.25
C GLU A 5 8.40 0.83 -12.50
N GLU A 6 7.86 -0.34 -12.84
CA GLU A 6 6.45 -0.56 -13.15
C GLU A 6 5.64 -0.36 -11.87
N MET A 7 5.32 0.90 -11.56
CA MET A 7 4.45 1.26 -10.45
C MET A 7 2.99 0.98 -10.82
N GLU A 8 2.39 0.01 -10.16
CA GLU A 8 0.96 -0.25 -10.28
C GLU A 8 0.14 0.63 -9.32
N ARG A 9 -0.99 1.16 -9.80
CA ARG A 9 -1.87 2.02 -9.01
C ARG A 9 -3.06 1.22 -8.50
N PHE A 10 -3.22 1.17 -7.19
CA PHE A 10 -4.34 0.48 -6.54
C PHE A 10 -5.33 1.48 -5.94
N LEU A 11 -6.62 1.28 -6.26
CA LEU A 11 -7.70 1.97 -5.58
C LEU A 11 -8.18 1.12 -4.41
N ILE A 12 -7.89 1.58 -3.20
CA ILE A 12 -8.27 0.91 -1.97
C ILE A 12 -9.16 1.80 -1.12
N HIS A 13 -10.05 1.17 -0.35
CA HIS A 13 -10.89 1.92 0.58
C HIS A 13 -10.03 2.45 1.72
N THR A 14 -10.21 3.71 2.12
CA THR A 14 -9.44 4.34 3.20
C THR A 14 -9.55 3.61 4.55
N LYS A 15 -10.53 2.73 4.71
CA LYS A 15 -10.71 1.85 5.88
C LYS A 15 -9.59 0.80 6.02
N LEU A 16 -8.82 0.54 4.97
CA LEU A 16 -7.69 -0.40 4.97
C LEU A 16 -6.45 0.22 5.61
N PHE A 17 -6.29 1.55 5.56
CA PHE A 17 -5.21 2.26 6.27
C PHE A 17 -5.28 2.15 7.79
N LYS A 18 -6.43 1.75 8.34
CA LYS A 18 -6.59 1.48 9.78
C LYS A 18 -6.09 0.09 10.19
N HIS A 19 -5.75 -0.78 9.22
CA HIS A 19 -5.27 -2.12 9.52
C HIS A 19 -3.79 -2.06 9.91
N PRO A 20 -3.34 -2.77 10.95
CA PRO A 20 -1.94 -2.73 11.38
C PRO A 20 -0.95 -3.08 10.26
N SER A 21 -1.29 -4.04 9.40
CA SER A 21 -0.47 -4.39 8.22
C SER A 21 -0.26 -3.22 7.26
N MET A 22 -1.30 -2.38 7.07
CA MET A 22 -1.18 -1.20 6.22
C MET A 22 -0.39 -0.08 6.91
N VAL A 23 -0.52 0.05 8.23
CA VAL A 23 0.26 1.01 9.02
C VAL A 23 1.75 0.73 8.89
N ILE A 24 2.17 -0.53 8.97
CA ILE A 24 3.58 -0.92 8.78
C ILE A 24 4.08 -0.54 7.38
N LEU A 25 3.28 -0.80 6.34
CA LEU A 25 3.60 -0.41 4.96
C LEU A 25 3.72 1.12 4.82
N LEU A 26 2.85 1.88 5.47
CA LEU A 26 2.90 3.34 5.52
C LEU A 26 4.13 3.87 6.26
N GLU A 27 4.52 3.24 7.36
CA GLU A 27 5.72 3.62 8.11
C GLU A 27 6.99 3.40 7.29
N MET A 28 7.09 2.26 6.60
CA MET A 28 8.20 2.00 5.67
C MET A 28 8.23 3.03 4.53
N ALA A 29 7.06 3.35 3.96
CA ALA A 29 6.94 4.38 2.94
C ALA A 29 7.35 5.76 3.46
N ALA A 30 6.96 6.13 4.67
CA ALA A 30 7.33 7.39 5.29
C ALA A 30 8.83 7.46 5.62
N GLN A 31 9.45 6.34 6.00
CA GLN A 31 10.89 6.29 6.25
C GLN A 31 11.71 6.47 4.95
N GLU A 32 11.24 5.88 3.85
CA GLU A 32 11.95 5.91 2.56
C GLU A 32 11.67 7.21 1.79
N PHE A 33 10.41 7.62 1.70
CA PHE A 33 9.97 8.75 0.87
C PHE A 33 9.62 10.01 1.66
N GLY A 34 9.56 9.94 2.99
CA GLY A 34 9.08 11.03 3.83
C GLY A 34 7.56 11.24 3.74
N TYR A 35 7.09 12.27 4.42
CA TYR A 35 5.67 12.68 4.42
C TYR A 35 5.34 13.76 3.38
N ASP A 36 6.31 14.17 2.56
CA ASP A 36 6.14 15.21 1.53
C ASP A 36 5.41 14.69 0.28
N GLN A 37 4.97 13.43 0.30
CA GLN A 37 4.20 12.82 -0.79
C GLN A 37 2.83 13.51 -0.93
N GLN A 38 2.72 14.40 -1.90
CA GLN A 38 1.44 15.03 -2.24
C GLN A 38 0.65 14.17 -3.24
N GLY A 39 -0.59 13.85 -2.87
CA GLY A 39 -1.53 13.12 -3.73
C GLY A 39 -1.42 11.60 -3.61
N ILE A 40 -0.64 10.97 -4.49
CA ILE A 40 -0.55 9.50 -4.57
C ILE A 40 0.49 9.00 -3.58
N LEU A 41 0.04 8.20 -2.61
CA LEU A 41 0.90 7.50 -1.68
C LEU A 41 1.70 6.42 -2.43
N LYS A 42 3.04 6.48 -2.36
CA LYS A 42 3.90 5.42 -2.90
C LYS A 42 4.36 4.54 -1.77
N ILE A 43 4.24 3.23 -1.95
CA ILE A 43 4.67 2.24 -0.96
C ILE A 43 5.83 1.45 -1.56
N PRO A 44 6.96 1.29 -0.85
CA PRO A 44 8.10 0.50 -1.31
C PRO A 44 7.78 -0.99 -1.14
N CYS A 45 6.91 -1.52 -1.99
CA CYS A 45 6.46 -2.91 -1.96
C CYS A 45 6.15 -3.37 -3.39
N GLU A 46 6.41 -4.65 -3.67
CA GLU A 46 6.03 -5.25 -4.94
C GLU A 46 4.50 -5.23 -5.14
N ALA A 47 4.06 -4.94 -6.36
CA ALA A 47 2.63 -4.84 -6.69
C ALA A 47 1.85 -6.11 -6.36
N ASP A 48 2.41 -7.29 -6.67
CA ASP A 48 1.79 -8.59 -6.36
C ASP A 48 1.61 -8.82 -4.85
N HIS A 49 2.64 -8.45 -4.08
CA HIS A 49 2.61 -8.56 -2.63
C HIS A 49 1.60 -7.59 -2.02
N PHE A 50 1.56 -6.35 -2.51
CA PHE A 50 0.59 -5.35 -2.09
C PHE A 50 -0.84 -5.80 -2.41
N GLN A 51 -1.07 -6.36 -3.60
CA GLN A 51 -2.35 -6.91 -4.02
C GLN A 51 -2.81 -8.07 -3.11
N CYS A 52 -1.90 -8.98 -2.76
CA CYS A 52 -2.18 -10.07 -1.81
C CYS A 52 -2.60 -9.53 -0.44
N VAL A 53 -1.85 -8.56 0.11
CA VAL A 53 -2.15 -7.95 1.42
C VAL A 53 -3.50 -7.23 1.39
N VAL A 54 -3.76 -6.42 0.35
CA VAL A 54 -5.05 -5.74 0.16
C VAL A 54 -6.20 -6.73 0.03
N SER A 55 -6.04 -7.80 -0.74
CA SER A 55 -7.03 -8.86 -0.90
C SER A 55 -7.33 -9.57 0.42
N PHE A 56 -6.30 -9.85 1.23
CA PHE A 56 -6.44 -10.42 2.56
C PHE A 56 -7.24 -9.48 3.49
N MET A 57 -6.87 -8.21 3.56
CA MET A 57 -7.54 -7.21 4.40
C MET A 57 -8.98 -6.91 3.95
N LEU A 58 -9.29 -7.03 2.66
CA LEU A 58 -10.66 -6.92 2.15
C LEU A 58 -11.54 -8.11 2.56
N LYS A 59 -10.96 -9.33 2.60
CA LYS A 59 -11.67 -10.55 3.03
C LYS A 59 -11.98 -10.54 4.53
N GLU A 60 -11.09 -9.98 5.35
CA GLU A 60 -11.28 -9.83 6.80
C GLU A 60 -12.55 -9.03 7.17
N LYS A 61 -12.99 -8.11 6.30
CA LYS A 61 -14.22 -7.30 6.50
C LYS A 61 -15.52 -8.05 6.19
N LYS A 62 -15.47 -9.27 5.66
CA LYS A 62 -16.65 -10.11 5.37
C LYS A 62 -16.95 -11.11 6.50
N LYS A 63 -16.71 -10.69 7.74
CA LYS A 63 -17.22 -11.29 8.98
C LYS A 63 -17.89 -10.19 9.79
N ARG A 64 -19.07 -9.75 9.34
CA ARG A 64 -20.02 -8.98 10.15
C ARG A 64 -21.33 -9.75 10.18
#